data_AF-A0A9W4WFJ6-F1
#
_entry.id   AF-A0A9W4WFJ6-F1
#
_cell.length_a   1.000
_cell.length_b   1.000
_cell.length_c   1.000
_cell.angle_alpha   90.00
_cell.angle_beta   90.00
_cell.angle_gamma   90.00
#
_symmetry.space_group_name_H-M   'P 1'
#
loop_
_entity.id
_entity.type
_entity.pdbx_description
1 polymer ?
#
loop_
_entity_poly.entity_id
_entity_poly.type
_entity_poly.pdbx_seq_one_letter_code
_entity_poly.pdbx_strand_id
1 'polypeptide(L)'
;MASSITLPVEEVHHVNPELSLTPPARAFFPMNSRNSSTHTLVVPEPPHEAPTSVASTHDSDDDEDEITVPDKKGNRAYRYLRWNFGSVYRRIFTLAFLANIACLIFVILNSVLTGAALTPQTCATAVSANILAALFIRNEHTVNAMFKVFVLFPAKAPLSVRRAFAKVYSYGGIHSGCGVASFFWFVLFLVVLTAEMDRPSSALRAYILLDSYLIGLLLFLIIAFAHPRARVLLHNWFEGTHRFLGWSVVLLFWALVMMLAEDSSDAANIPYAASVVMTPSFWMLIVITALVAYPWTRLRLRDVEAEAMSAHVVK
;
A
#
# COMPACT_ATOMS: atom_id res chain seq x y z
N MET A 1 10.86 -56.30 -73.51
CA MET A 1 10.17 -55.83 -74.74
C MET A 1 8.80 -55.34 -74.30
N ALA A 2 8.68 -54.04 -73.99
CA ALA A 2 8.00 -53.01 -74.81
C ALA A 2 6.49 -53.32 -74.94
N SER A 3 5.57 -52.51 -74.40
CA SER A 3 5.38 -51.11 -74.79
C SER A 3 4.70 -50.26 -73.71
N SER A 4 5.10 -48.99 -73.64
CA SER A 4 4.54 -47.89 -72.86
C SER A 4 3.52 -47.12 -73.69
N ILE A 5 2.39 -46.68 -73.11
CA ILE A 5 1.72 -45.43 -73.50
C ILE A 5 1.27 -44.68 -72.24
N THR A 6 1.69 -43.43 -72.21
CA THR A 6 1.59 -42.35 -71.23
C THR A 6 0.22 -41.66 -71.19
N LEU A 7 -0.18 -41.16 -70.01
CA LEU A 7 -1.12 -40.04 -69.84
C LEU A 7 -0.49 -39.02 -68.86
N PRO A 8 -0.73 -37.71 -69.02
CA PRO A 8 0.08 -36.66 -68.43
C PRO A 8 -0.26 -36.40 -66.95
N VAL A 9 0.78 -36.06 -66.19
CA VAL A 9 0.75 -35.60 -64.79
C VAL A 9 0.55 -34.10 -64.79
N GLU A 10 -0.47 -33.63 -64.07
CA GLU A 10 -0.69 -32.20 -63.78
C GLU A 10 0.12 -31.83 -62.53
N GLU A 11 1.09 -30.92 -62.69
CA GLU A 11 1.93 -30.39 -61.60
C GLU A 11 1.10 -29.55 -60.63
N VAL A 12 0.86 -30.06 -59.43
CA VAL A 12 0.40 -29.24 -58.30
C VAL A 12 1.63 -28.84 -57.48
N HIS A 13 2.05 -27.59 -57.64
CA HIS A 13 3.07 -26.95 -56.81
C HIS A 13 2.63 -26.91 -55.34
N HIS A 14 3.13 -27.84 -54.52
CA HIS A 14 3.09 -27.70 -53.06
C HIS A 14 4.28 -26.84 -52.61
N VAL A 15 4.00 -25.57 -52.31
CA VAL A 15 4.92 -24.68 -51.60
C VAL A 15 4.92 -25.06 -50.12
N ASN A 16 6.03 -25.62 -49.64
CA ASN A 16 6.33 -25.71 -48.21
C ASN A 16 6.75 -24.32 -47.71
N PRO A 17 6.10 -23.72 -46.69
CA PRO A 17 6.68 -22.57 -46.02
C PRO A 17 7.75 -23.06 -45.04
N GLU A 18 9.02 -22.86 -45.40
CA GLU A 18 10.15 -22.94 -44.47
C GLU A 18 9.94 -21.95 -43.32
N LEU A 19 10.05 -22.46 -42.09
CA LEU A 19 10.00 -21.69 -40.85
C LEU A 19 11.32 -20.89 -40.72
N SER A 20 11.33 -19.62 -41.13
CA SER A 20 12.49 -18.74 -40.94
C SER A 20 12.47 -18.15 -39.53
N LEU A 21 13.27 -18.74 -38.63
CA LEU A 21 13.59 -18.16 -37.32
C LEU A 21 14.51 -16.96 -37.54
N THR A 22 13.99 -15.74 -37.42
CA THR A 22 14.82 -14.54 -37.33
C THR A 22 15.53 -14.51 -35.97
N PRO A 23 16.87 -14.36 -35.92
CA PRO A 23 17.58 -14.19 -34.66
C PRO A 23 17.24 -12.83 -34.04
N PRO A 24 17.22 -12.70 -32.69
CA PRO A 24 16.85 -11.46 -32.04
C PRO A 24 17.84 -10.35 -32.38
N ALA A 25 17.30 -9.20 -32.80
CA ALA A 25 18.08 -8.00 -33.06
C ALA A 25 18.85 -7.58 -31.80
N ARG A 26 20.17 -7.41 -31.94
CA ARG A 26 21.06 -6.87 -30.90
C ARG A 26 20.58 -5.47 -30.51
N ALA A 27 20.42 -5.25 -29.20
CA ALA A 27 20.10 -3.94 -28.63
C ALA A 27 21.18 -2.92 -28.96
N PHE A 28 20.82 -1.88 -29.70
CA PHE A 28 21.57 -0.63 -29.78
C PHE A 28 21.06 0.28 -28.67
N PHE A 29 21.91 0.64 -27.70
CA PHE A 29 21.64 1.70 -26.74
C PHE A 29 22.12 3.04 -27.32
N PRO A 30 21.25 4.02 -27.60
CA PRO A 30 21.70 5.39 -27.70
C PRO A 30 21.84 5.96 -26.30
N MET A 31 23.07 6.34 -25.97
CA MET A 31 23.42 7.16 -24.82
C MET A 31 22.88 8.58 -25.07
N ASN A 32 22.25 9.18 -24.05
CA ASN A 32 21.64 10.52 -23.99
C ASN A 32 20.29 10.73 -24.69
N SER A 33 19.21 10.65 -23.89
CA SER A 33 18.22 11.73 -23.81
C SER A 33 17.40 11.58 -22.53
N ARG A 34 17.55 12.56 -21.63
CA ARG A 34 16.57 12.82 -20.56
C ARG A 34 15.23 13.08 -21.25
N ASN A 35 14.17 12.33 -20.92
CA ASN A 35 12.82 12.89 -20.87
C ASN A 35 11.82 11.99 -20.11
N SER A 36 11.07 12.68 -19.27
CA SER A 36 9.93 12.27 -18.45
C SER A 36 8.92 11.42 -19.22
N SER A 37 8.54 10.27 -18.65
CA SER A 37 7.42 9.45 -19.12
C SER A 37 6.11 10.20 -18.95
N THR A 38 5.70 10.90 -20.00
CA THR A 38 4.42 11.58 -20.15
C THR A 38 3.63 10.86 -21.23
N HIS A 39 3.33 9.58 -21.04
CA HIS A 39 2.43 8.84 -21.93
C HIS A 39 1.01 8.92 -21.36
N THR A 40 0.39 10.08 -21.55
CA THR A 40 -1.06 10.18 -21.64
C THR A 40 -1.44 9.67 -23.03
N LEU A 41 -2.38 8.74 -23.13
CA LEU A 41 -2.97 8.33 -24.41
C LEU A 41 -3.65 9.55 -25.04
N VAL A 42 -3.00 10.19 -26.00
CA VAL A 42 -3.64 11.17 -26.89
C VAL A 42 -4.09 10.40 -28.12
N VAL A 43 -5.41 10.28 -28.28
CA VAL A 43 -6.03 9.79 -29.52
C VAL A 43 -5.75 10.83 -30.61
N PRO A 44 -5.11 10.48 -31.75
CA PRO A 44 -4.98 11.40 -32.87
C PRO A 44 -6.36 11.65 -33.47
N GLU A 45 -6.80 12.90 -33.49
CA GLU A 45 -7.99 13.34 -34.20
C GLU A 45 -7.68 13.35 -35.72
N PRO A 46 -8.50 12.69 -36.57
CA PRO A 46 -8.29 12.74 -38.02
C PRO A 46 -8.65 14.13 -38.57
N PRO A 47 -8.03 14.56 -39.69
CA PRO A 47 -8.16 15.92 -40.18
C PRO A 47 -9.59 16.25 -40.65
N HIS A 48 -10.03 17.46 -40.28
CA HIS A 48 -11.29 18.10 -40.65
C HIS A 48 -11.69 17.90 -42.13
N GLU A 49 -12.83 17.23 -42.35
CA GLU A 49 -13.70 17.48 -43.49
C GLU A 49 -14.99 18.19 -43.00
N ALA A 50 -15.39 19.22 -43.76
CA ALA A 50 -16.55 20.06 -43.47
C ALA A 50 -17.88 19.29 -43.62
N PRO A 51 -18.97 19.70 -42.94
CA PRO A 51 -20.13 18.86 -42.72
C PRO A 51 -21.00 18.78 -43.99
N THR A 52 -21.24 17.56 -44.47
CA THR A 52 -22.32 17.31 -45.43
C THR A 52 -23.58 17.01 -44.63
N SER A 53 -24.57 17.89 -44.75
CA SER A 53 -25.90 17.75 -44.16
C SER A 53 -26.58 16.52 -44.76
N VAL A 54 -26.64 15.43 -43.98
CA VAL A 54 -27.53 14.32 -44.28
C VAL A 54 -28.66 14.36 -43.27
N ALA A 55 -29.86 14.47 -43.84
CA ALA A 55 -31.12 14.69 -43.18
C ALA A 55 -31.34 13.77 -41.97
N SER A 56 -31.83 14.39 -40.90
CA SER A 56 -32.43 13.76 -39.73
C SER A 56 -33.48 12.74 -40.17
N THR A 57 -33.11 11.47 -40.16
CA THR A 57 -34.09 10.39 -40.04
C THR A 57 -34.43 10.31 -38.56
N HIS A 58 -35.72 10.41 -38.31
CA HIS A 58 -36.39 10.37 -37.03
C HIS A 58 -35.96 9.10 -36.29
N ASP A 59 -34.95 9.20 -35.43
CA ASP A 59 -34.70 8.17 -34.43
C ASP A 59 -35.86 8.31 -33.44
N SER A 60 -36.64 7.25 -33.33
CA SER A 60 -37.71 7.14 -32.36
C SER A 60 -37.16 7.49 -30.98
N ASP A 61 -37.83 8.42 -30.31
CA ASP A 61 -37.61 8.75 -28.91
C ASP A 61 -37.54 7.46 -28.08
N ASP A 62 -36.31 6.99 -27.81
CA ASP A 62 -36.06 6.21 -26.61
C ASP A 62 -36.32 7.18 -25.46
N ASP A 63 -37.57 7.17 -24.98
CA ASP A 63 -37.95 7.66 -23.67
C ASP A 63 -37.07 6.94 -22.63
N GLU A 64 -35.83 7.39 -22.46
CA GLU A 64 -35.10 7.20 -21.23
C GLU A 64 -35.93 7.92 -20.17
N ASP A 65 -36.88 7.20 -19.58
CA ASP A 65 -37.60 7.61 -18.38
C ASP A 65 -36.59 8.29 -17.47
N GLU A 66 -36.67 9.63 -17.38
CA GLU A 66 -35.75 10.43 -16.59
C GLU A 66 -35.87 9.90 -15.16
N ILE A 67 -34.92 9.05 -14.76
CA ILE A 67 -35.01 8.35 -13.48
C ILE A 67 -35.01 9.43 -12.41
N THR A 68 -36.19 9.72 -11.86
CA THR A 68 -36.37 10.76 -10.85
C THR A 68 -35.58 10.35 -9.60
N VAL A 69 -34.34 10.83 -9.52
CA VAL A 69 -33.46 10.53 -8.41
C VAL A 69 -33.99 11.23 -7.15
N PRO A 70 -34.04 10.54 -6.00
CA PRO A 70 -34.57 11.13 -4.77
C PRO A 70 -33.85 12.43 -4.37
N ASP A 71 -34.61 13.40 -3.88
CA ASP A 71 -34.06 14.67 -3.43
C ASP A 71 -32.97 14.53 -2.36
N LYS A 72 -31.94 15.39 -2.48
CA LYS A 72 -30.78 15.39 -1.60
C LYS A 72 -31.16 15.81 -0.18
N LYS A 73 -31.36 14.84 0.71
CA LYS A 73 -31.70 15.09 2.12
C LYS A 73 -30.62 15.90 2.87
N GLY A 74 -31.04 16.95 3.60
CA GLY A 74 -30.24 17.71 4.57
C GLY A 74 -29.38 18.86 4.01
N ASN A 75 -28.69 19.60 4.88
CA ASN A 75 -27.88 20.78 4.50
C ASN A 75 -26.57 20.41 3.79
N ARG A 76 -26.02 21.33 2.98
CA ARG A 76 -24.74 21.14 2.25
C ARG A 76 -23.59 20.77 3.18
N ALA A 77 -23.50 21.42 4.34
CA ALA A 77 -22.48 21.12 5.36
C ALA A 77 -22.65 19.72 5.98
N TYR A 78 -23.88 19.31 6.29
CA TYR A 78 -24.17 17.97 6.81
C TYR A 78 -23.82 16.89 5.79
N ARG A 79 -24.18 17.08 4.51
CA ARG A 79 -23.81 16.15 3.43
C ARG A 79 -22.30 16.07 3.24
N TYR A 80 -21.61 17.20 3.25
CA TYR A 80 -20.15 17.23 3.18
C TYR A 80 -19.53 16.47 4.37
N LEU A 81 -19.95 16.76 5.59
CA LEU A 81 -19.42 16.08 6.77
C LEU A 81 -19.74 14.58 6.78
N ARG A 82 -20.97 14.18 6.45
CA ARG A 82 -21.41 12.78 6.47
C ARG A 82 -20.77 11.93 5.37
N TRP A 83 -20.67 12.48 4.15
CA TRP A 83 -20.27 11.71 2.97
C TRP A 83 -18.79 11.88 2.62
N ASN A 84 -18.17 13.02 2.94
CA ASN A 84 -16.75 13.24 2.72
C ASN A 84 -15.92 12.81 3.94
N PHE A 85 -16.15 13.42 5.10
CA PHE A 85 -15.41 13.08 6.33
C PHE A 85 -15.90 11.77 6.94
N GLY A 86 -17.21 11.52 6.90
CA GLY A 86 -17.84 10.32 7.39
C GLY A 86 -17.80 9.13 6.43
N SER A 87 -16.91 9.14 5.41
CA SER A 87 -16.64 7.93 4.62
C SER A 87 -16.15 6.81 5.55
N VAL A 88 -16.53 5.57 5.25
CA VAL A 88 -16.28 4.44 6.17
C VAL A 88 -14.78 4.26 6.43
N TYR A 89 -13.97 4.43 5.38
CA TYR A 89 -12.52 4.45 5.46
C TYR A 89 -12.01 5.44 6.51
N ARG A 90 -12.47 6.71 6.44
CA ARG A 90 -12.01 7.76 7.37
C ARG A 90 -12.48 7.51 8.79
N ARG A 91 -13.68 6.96 8.99
CA ARG A 91 -14.16 6.57 10.33
C ARG A 91 -13.30 5.48 10.95
N ILE A 92 -12.98 4.44 10.20
CA ILE A 92 -12.13 3.34 10.67
C ILE A 92 -10.72 3.86 10.97
N PHE A 93 -10.17 4.71 10.10
CA PHE A 93 -8.91 5.40 10.33
C PHE A 93 -8.93 6.21 11.63
N THR A 94 -9.93 7.08 11.79
CA THR A 94 -10.06 7.95 12.97
C THR A 94 -10.21 7.12 14.24
N LEU A 95 -10.97 6.02 14.21
CA LEU A 95 -11.11 5.13 15.35
C LEU A 95 -9.77 4.47 15.74
N ALA A 96 -9.06 3.89 14.77
CA ALA A 96 -7.75 3.26 15.02
C ALA A 96 -6.70 4.28 15.50
N PHE A 97 -6.70 5.48 14.92
CA PHE A 97 -5.78 6.55 15.27
C PHE A 97 -6.10 7.15 16.65
N LEU A 98 -7.36 7.53 16.92
CA LEU A 98 -7.73 8.12 18.20
C LEU A 98 -7.58 7.14 19.37
N ALA A 99 -7.85 5.85 19.16
CA ALA A 99 -7.58 4.82 20.17
C ALA A 99 -6.09 4.80 20.54
N ASN A 100 -5.20 4.88 19.54
CA ASN A 100 -3.76 4.97 19.77
C ASN A 100 -3.35 6.26 20.48
N ILE A 101 -3.90 7.40 20.07
CA ILE A 101 -3.61 8.68 20.72
C ILE A 101 -4.10 8.69 22.16
N ALA A 102 -5.26 8.09 22.45
CA ALA A 102 -5.75 7.93 23.82
C ALA A 102 -4.79 7.07 24.66
N CYS A 103 -4.32 5.93 24.14
CA CYS A 103 -3.29 5.11 24.81
C CYS A 103 -1.98 5.88 25.02
N LEU A 104 -1.54 6.65 24.01
CA LEU A 104 -0.33 7.46 24.08
C LEU A 104 -0.44 8.53 25.18
N ILE A 105 -1.55 9.28 25.22
CA ILE A 105 -1.82 10.27 26.25
C ILE A 105 -1.89 9.59 27.62
N PHE A 106 -2.59 8.46 27.74
CA PHE A 106 -2.69 7.72 28.99
C PHE A 106 -1.32 7.31 29.53
N VAL A 107 -0.43 6.78 28.67
CA VAL A 107 0.92 6.37 29.08
C VAL A 107 1.77 7.58 29.51
N ILE A 108 1.70 8.69 28.77
CA ILE A 108 2.39 9.93 29.16
C ILE A 108 1.88 10.46 30.51
N LEU A 109 0.56 10.57 30.67
CA LEU A 109 -0.05 11.04 31.92
C LEU A 109 0.31 10.12 33.08
N ASN A 110 0.26 8.80 32.89
CA ASN A 110 0.65 7.86 33.91
C ASN A 110 2.11 8.05 34.33
N SER A 111 3.03 8.21 33.36
CA SER A 111 4.44 8.48 33.63
C SER A 111 4.66 9.76 34.43
N VAL A 112 3.97 10.85 34.06
CA VAL A 112 4.08 12.15 34.75
C VAL A 112 3.46 12.11 36.16
N LEU A 113 2.31 11.45 36.32
CA LEU A 113 1.56 11.44 37.58
C LEU A 113 2.12 10.45 38.61
N THR A 114 2.57 9.27 38.17
CA THR A 114 3.12 8.24 39.08
C THR A 114 4.64 8.28 39.20
N GLY A 115 5.31 9.06 38.35
CA GLY A 115 6.77 9.05 38.25
C GLY A 115 7.35 7.76 37.65
N ALA A 116 6.50 6.87 37.11
CA ALA A 116 6.96 5.68 36.42
C ALA A 116 7.77 6.09 35.19
N ALA A 117 9.04 5.68 35.15
CA ALA A 117 9.92 6.01 34.03
C ALA A 117 9.38 5.40 32.73
N LEU A 118 9.05 6.25 31.77
CA LEU A 118 8.71 5.82 30.42
C LEU A 118 10.00 5.39 29.72
N THR A 119 10.13 4.11 29.40
CA THR A 119 11.35 3.58 28.78
C THR A 119 11.27 3.60 27.25
N PRO A 120 12.39 3.81 26.54
CA PRO A 120 12.43 3.69 25.09
C PRO A 120 11.90 2.34 24.58
N GLN A 121 12.11 1.25 25.31
CA GLN A 121 11.68 -0.12 24.99
C GLN A 121 10.15 -0.21 24.94
N THR A 122 9.45 0.47 25.87
CA THR A 122 7.99 0.51 25.90
C THR A 122 7.44 1.22 24.67
N CYS A 123 8.04 2.36 24.31
CA CYS A 123 7.66 3.09 23.11
C CYS A 123 7.95 2.28 21.83
N ALA A 124 9.11 1.64 21.73
CA ALA A 124 9.46 0.77 20.59
C ALA A 124 8.50 -0.43 20.45
N THR A 125 8.02 -0.96 21.57
CA THR A 125 6.98 -2.01 21.61
C THR A 125 5.65 -1.48 21.06
N ALA A 126 5.23 -0.26 21.43
CA ALA A 126 4.02 0.35 20.89
C ALA A 126 4.13 0.66 19.38
N VAL A 127 5.31 1.09 18.91
CA VAL A 127 5.63 1.28 17.48
C VAL A 127 5.48 -0.05 16.73
N SER A 128 6.18 -1.10 17.16
CA SER A 128 6.12 -2.42 16.50
C SER A 128 4.73 -3.02 16.50
N ALA A 129 3.96 -2.88 17.58
CA ALA A 129 2.57 -3.33 17.64
C ALA A 129 1.68 -2.65 16.58
N ASN A 130 1.85 -1.34 16.39
CA ASN A 130 1.12 -0.59 15.37
C ASN A 130 1.55 -0.97 13.95
N ILE A 131 2.85 -1.12 13.69
CA ILE A 131 3.35 -1.58 12.38
C ILE A 131 2.83 -2.98 12.08
N LEU A 132 2.88 -3.89 13.06
CA LEU A 132 2.37 -5.25 12.92
C LEU A 132 0.88 -5.24 12.58
N ALA A 133 0.05 -4.47 13.31
CA ALA A 133 -1.37 -4.33 13.01
C ALA A 133 -1.61 -3.76 11.60
N ALA A 134 -0.81 -2.76 11.20
CA ALA A 134 -0.91 -2.13 9.88
C ALA A 134 -0.56 -3.10 8.74
N LEU A 135 0.41 -3.99 8.92
CA LEU A 135 0.80 -4.99 7.94
C LEU A 135 -0.14 -6.20 7.95
N PHE A 136 -0.58 -6.63 9.12
CA PHE A 136 -1.45 -7.78 9.28
C PHE A 136 -2.78 -7.60 8.54
N ILE A 137 -3.38 -6.41 8.63
CA ILE A 137 -4.64 -6.08 7.92
C ILE A 137 -4.47 -5.98 6.40
N ARG A 138 -3.23 -5.89 5.90
CA ARG A 138 -2.89 -5.85 4.47
C ARG A 138 -2.50 -7.21 3.91
N ASN A 139 -2.35 -8.23 4.75
CA ASN A 139 -2.03 -9.57 4.28
C ASN A 139 -3.23 -10.21 3.57
N GLU A 140 -2.99 -10.83 2.41
CA GLU A 140 -4.04 -11.44 1.58
C GLU A 140 -4.87 -12.50 2.32
N HIS A 141 -4.25 -13.27 3.22
CA HIS A 141 -4.96 -14.28 4.01
C HIS A 141 -5.84 -13.66 5.06
N THR A 142 -5.35 -12.61 5.74
CA THR A 142 -6.15 -11.83 6.69
C THR A 142 -7.35 -11.19 6.00
N VAL A 143 -7.12 -10.56 4.83
CA VAL A 143 -8.18 -9.95 4.04
C VAL A 143 -9.20 -11.01 3.62
N ASN A 144 -8.75 -12.14 3.05
CA ASN A 144 -9.63 -13.23 2.63
C ASN A 144 -10.42 -13.82 3.82
N ALA A 145 -9.79 -14.00 4.98
CA ALA A 145 -10.44 -14.47 6.19
C ALA A 145 -11.50 -13.47 6.68
N MET A 146 -11.19 -12.17 6.71
CA MET A 146 -12.14 -11.12 7.05
C MET A 146 -13.35 -11.16 6.12
N PHE A 147 -13.13 -11.18 4.80
CA PHE A 147 -14.24 -11.24 3.84
C PHE A 147 -15.07 -12.51 4.02
N LYS A 148 -14.45 -13.69 4.25
CA LYS A 148 -15.19 -14.92 4.54
C LYS A 148 -16.08 -14.76 5.78
N VAL A 149 -15.52 -14.29 6.90
CA VAL A 149 -16.26 -14.11 8.16
C VAL A 149 -17.40 -13.11 7.98
N PHE A 150 -17.12 -11.93 7.42
CA PHE A 150 -18.09 -10.84 7.34
C PHE A 150 -19.12 -11.01 6.22
N VAL A 151 -18.89 -11.89 5.23
CA VAL A 151 -19.87 -12.24 4.21
C VAL A 151 -20.74 -13.43 4.63
N LEU A 152 -20.17 -14.43 5.31
CA LEU A 152 -20.91 -15.64 5.73
C LEU A 152 -21.78 -15.41 6.98
N PHE A 153 -21.27 -14.67 7.97
CA PHE A 153 -21.93 -14.51 9.26
C PHE A 153 -23.29 -13.77 9.23
N PRO A 154 -23.51 -12.73 8.40
CA PRO A 154 -24.76 -11.98 8.41
C PRO A 154 -25.79 -12.45 7.35
N ALA A 155 -25.69 -13.67 6.80
CA ALA A 155 -26.60 -14.12 5.73
C ALA A 155 -28.09 -13.99 6.10
N LYS A 156 -28.43 -14.23 7.38
CA LYS A 156 -29.80 -14.12 7.94
C LYS A 156 -30.07 -12.80 8.70
N ALA A 157 -29.10 -11.90 8.76
CA ALA A 157 -29.23 -10.64 9.49
C ALA A 157 -30.02 -9.59 8.68
N PRO A 158 -30.66 -8.59 9.34
CA PRO A 158 -31.38 -7.53 8.64
C PRO A 158 -30.46 -6.75 7.70
N LEU A 159 -31.07 -6.14 6.67
CA LEU A 159 -30.35 -5.46 5.59
C LEU A 159 -29.39 -4.35 6.09
N SER A 160 -29.75 -3.67 7.18
CA SER A 160 -28.90 -2.66 7.82
C SER A 160 -27.56 -3.24 8.31
N VAL A 161 -27.60 -4.43 8.91
CA VAL A 161 -26.44 -5.15 9.42
C VAL A 161 -25.59 -5.68 8.28
N ARG A 162 -26.21 -6.29 7.26
CA ARG A 162 -25.50 -6.74 6.04
C ARG A 162 -24.80 -5.58 5.33
N ARG A 163 -25.44 -4.41 5.22
CA ARG A 163 -24.84 -3.18 4.66
C ARG A 163 -23.68 -2.64 5.50
N ALA A 164 -23.68 -2.86 6.81
CA ALA A 164 -22.55 -2.49 7.68
C ALA A 164 -21.35 -3.42 7.42
N PHE A 165 -21.59 -4.74 7.42
CA PHE A 165 -20.55 -5.74 7.17
C PHE A 165 -19.97 -5.68 5.76
N ALA A 166 -20.79 -5.39 4.75
CA ALA A 166 -20.34 -5.22 3.37
C ALA A 166 -19.28 -4.11 3.24
N LYS A 167 -19.24 -3.14 4.16
CA LYS A 167 -18.23 -2.06 4.15
C LYS A 167 -16.86 -2.48 4.69
N VAL A 168 -16.67 -3.77 4.99
CA VAL A 168 -15.36 -4.34 5.36
C VAL A 168 -14.27 -3.98 4.36
N TYR A 169 -14.58 -3.76 3.08
CA TYR A 169 -13.61 -3.29 2.06
C TYR A 169 -12.88 -1.99 2.43
N SER A 170 -13.40 -1.22 3.39
CA SER A 170 -12.75 -0.03 3.94
C SER A 170 -11.70 -0.33 5.02
N TYR A 171 -11.27 -1.59 5.19
CA TYR A 171 -10.24 -2.04 6.14
C TYR A 171 -8.91 -1.29 6.01
N GLY A 172 -8.63 -0.71 4.83
CA GLY A 172 -7.46 0.14 4.61
C GLY A 172 -7.35 1.32 5.59
N GLY A 173 -8.47 1.74 6.20
CA GLY A 173 -8.46 2.74 7.28
C GLY A 173 -7.64 2.29 8.50
N ILE A 174 -7.68 1.00 8.87
CA ILE A 174 -6.88 0.44 9.97
C ILE A 174 -5.39 0.54 9.64
N HIS A 175 -5.00 0.12 8.44
CA HIS A 175 -3.62 0.18 7.98
C HIS A 175 -3.05 1.60 8.08
N SER A 176 -3.76 2.58 7.53
CA SER A 176 -3.30 3.97 7.60
C SER A 176 -3.37 4.54 9.01
N GLY A 177 -4.39 4.18 9.81
CA GLY A 177 -4.55 4.67 11.19
C GLY A 177 -3.41 4.19 12.08
N CYS A 178 -3.11 2.89 12.04
CA CYS A 178 -1.98 2.29 12.75
C CYS A 178 -0.63 2.78 12.20
N GLY A 179 -0.48 2.93 10.88
CA GLY A 179 0.75 3.45 10.28
C GLY A 179 1.08 4.88 10.72
N VAL A 180 0.09 5.77 10.74
CA VAL A 180 0.28 7.14 11.25
C VAL A 180 0.47 7.13 12.78
N ALA A 181 -0.30 6.34 13.53
CA ALA A 181 -0.11 6.20 14.97
C ALA A 181 1.29 5.70 15.35
N SER A 182 1.84 4.75 14.60
CA SER A 182 3.22 4.27 14.76
C SER A 182 4.24 5.40 14.69
N PHE A 183 4.05 6.38 13.80
CA PHE A 183 4.94 7.54 13.72
C PHE A 183 4.86 8.42 14.96
N PHE A 184 3.66 8.69 15.50
CA PHE A 184 3.54 9.45 16.75
C PHE A 184 4.17 8.73 17.95
N TRP A 185 4.00 7.41 18.04
CA TRP A 185 4.72 6.61 19.04
C TRP A 185 6.23 6.65 18.84
N PHE A 186 6.70 6.70 17.60
CA PHE A 186 8.12 6.82 17.29
C PHE A 186 8.67 8.22 17.61
N VAL A 187 7.87 9.28 17.44
CA VAL A 187 8.22 10.63 17.91
C VAL A 187 8.35 10.65 19.43
N LEU A 188 7.41 10.02 20.16
CA LEU A 188 7.53 9.88 21.61
C LEU A 188 8.78 9.09 22.01
N PHE A 189 9.08 7.99 21.31
CA PHE A 189 10.31 7.23 21.48
C PHE A 189 11.56 8.13 21.33
N LEU A 190 11.62 8.94 20.27
CA LEU A 190 12.73 9.89 20.06
C LEU A 190 12.84 10.91 21.20
N VAL A 191 11.72 11.49 21.65
CA VAL A 191 11.72 12.46 22.76
C VAL A 191 12.28 11.84 24.03
N VAL A 192 11.82 10.63 24.39
CA VAL A 192 12.30 9.91 25.57
C VAL A 192 13.79 9.58 25.44
N LEU A 193 14.20 9.05 24.29
CA LEU A 193 15.59 8.67 24.03
C LEU A 193 16.53 9.88 24.08
N THR A 194 16.14 11.02 23.49
CA THR A 194 16.93 12.26 23.52
C THR A 194 16.97 12.87 24.92
N ALA A 195 15.90 12.76 25.72
CA ALA A 195 15.88 13.24 27.10
C ALA A 195 16.85 12.47 28.01
N GLU A 196 17.20 11.23 27.67
CA GLU A 196 18.19 10.44 28.41
C GLU A 196 19.65 10.78 28.06
N MET A 197 19.90 11.77 27.20
CA MET A 197 21.24 12.17 26.75
C MET A 197 22.14 12.78 27.84
N ASP A 198 21.59 13.18 28.99
CA ASP A 198 22.38 13.70 30.12
C ASP A 198 23.18 12.60 30.85
N ARG A 199 22.96 11.33 30.50
CA ARG A 199 23.77 10.20 30.98
C ARG A 199 25.12 10.13 30.24
N PRO A 200 26.18 9.57 30.84
CA PRO A 200 27.46 9.38 30.15
C PRO A 200 27.25 8.66 28.81
N SER A 201 27.72 9.29 27.74
CA SER A 201 27.52 8.84 26.37
C SER A 201 28.45 7.68 26.04
N SER A 202 27.86 6.50 25.80
CA SER A 202 28.57 5.38 25.19
C SER A 202 28.49 5.47 23.66
N ALA A 203 29.45 4.85 22.96
CA ALA A 203 29.40 4.75 21.50
C ALA A 203 28.08 4.09 21.03
N LEU A 204 27.62 3.06 21.76
CA LEU A 204 26.36 2.37 21.50
C LEU A 204 25.16 3.34 21.49
N ARG A 205 25.05 4.22 22.49
CA ARG A 205 23.95 5.21 22.56
C ARG A 205 23.99 6.22 21.43
N ALA A 206 25.17 6.62 20.97
CA ALA A 206 25.30 7.47 19.80
C ALA A 206 24.78 6.77 18.53
N TYR A 207 25.06 5.49 18.34
CA TYR A 207 24.52 4.70 17.23
C TYR A 207 23.01 4.52 17.33
N ILE A 208 22.47 4.24 18.53
CA ILE A 208 21.02 4.16 18.77
C ILE A 208 20.34 5.48 18.36
N LEU A 209 20.87 6.63 18.78
CA LEU A 209 20.32 7.94 18.41
C LEU A 209 20.38 8.18 16.90
N LEU A 210 21.52 7.95 16.27
CA LEU A 210 21.70 8.11 14.82
C LEU A 210 20.68 7.27 14.03
N ASP A 211 20.59 5.98 14.37
CA ASP A 211 19.66 5.03 13.75
C ASP A 211 18.20 5.45 13.96
N SER A 212 17.87 5.91 15.18
CA SER A 212 16.54 6.40 15.52
C SER A 212 16.13 7.62 14.70
N TYR A 213 17.01 8.62 14.56
CA TYR A 213 16.71 9.79 13.73
C TYR A 213 16.57 9.42 12.25
N LEU A 214 17.37 8.48 11.76
CA LEU A 214 17.25 7.97 10.40
C LEU A 214 15.90 7.29 10.18
N ILE A 215 15.48 6.40 11.08
CA ILE A 215 14.15 5.75 11.04
C ILE A 215 13.04 6.81 11.08
N GLY A 216 13.15 7.81 11.95
CA GLY A 216 12.17 8.89 12.07
C GLY A 216 12.02 9.68 10.77
N LEU A 217 13.14 10.00 10.11
CA LEU A 217 13.15 10.65 8.80
C LEU A 217 12.48 9.78 7.73
N LEU A 218 12.81 8.49 7.67
CA LEU A 218 12.22 7.57 6.69
C LEU A 218 10.71 7.41 6.89
N LEU A 219 10.25 7.25 8.14
CA LEU A 219 8.83 7.18 8.48
C LEU A 219 8.09 8.47 8.10
N PHE A 220 8.70 9.64 8.36
CA PHE A 220 8.16 10.92 7.95
C PHE A 220 7.99 11.00 6.43
N LEU A 221 9.02 10.62 5.66
CA LEU A 221 8.95 10.61 4.20
C LEU A 221 7.85 9.68 3.70
N ILE A 222 7.74 8.46 4.24
CA ILE A 222 6.67 7.52 3.89
C ILE A 222 5.29 8.15 4.11
N ILE A 223 5.07 8.81 5.26
CA ILE A 223 3.79 9.47 5.57
C ILE A 223 3.53 10.67 4.65
N ALA A 224 4.56 11.46 4.34
CA ALA A 224 4.44 12.61 3.45
C ALA A 224 3.96 12.19 2.06
N PHE A 225 4.56 11.15 1.47
CA PHE A 225 4.11 10.60 0.19
C PHE A 225 2.77 9.86 0.29
N ALA A 226 2.44 9.27 1.45
CA ALA A 226 1.15 8.63 1.70
C ALA A 226 -0.01 9.61 1.86
N HIS A 227 0.25 10.91 2.03
CA HIS A 227 -0.79 11.93 2.14
C HIS A 227 -1.71 11.88 0.91
N PRO A 228 -3.06 11.87 1.07
CA PRO A 228 -3.99 11.57 -0.03
C PRO A 228 -3.79 12.41 -1.29
N ARG A 229 -3.44 13.69 -1.16
CA ARG A 229 -3.15 14.55 -2.31
C ARG A 229 -1.83 14.17 -2.99
N ALA A 230 -0.78 13.96 -2.22
CA ALA A 230 0.54 13.60 -2.74
C ALA A 230 0.49 12.23 -3.43
N ARG A 231 -0.19 11.26 -2.82
CA ARG A 231 -0.37 9.92 -3.35
C ARG A 231 -1.09 9.90 -4.71
N VAL A 232 -2.08 10.77 -4.92
CA VAL A 232 -2.78 10.86 -6.21
C VAL A 232 -1.91 11.53 -7.26
N LEU A 233 -1.21 12.62 -6.91
CA LEU A 233 -0.37 13.38 -7.85
C LEU A 233 0.94 12.67 -8.20
N LEU A 234 1.51 11.91 -7.26
CA LEU A 234 2.83 11.30 -7.33
C LEU A 234 2.76 9.79 -7.08
N HIS A 235 1.76 9.11 -7.67
CA HIS A 235 1.45 7.71 -7.38
C HIS A 235 2.67 6.77 -7.47
N ASN A 236 3.46 6.88 -8.55
CA ASN A 236 4.63 6.02 -8.75
C ASN A 236 5.72 6.27 -7.69
N TRP A 237 5.92 7.54 -7.31
CA TRP A 237 6.84 7.89 -6.22
C TRP A 237 6.35 7.39 -4.87
N PHE A 238 5.06 7.51 -4.59
CA PHE A 238 4.45 6.92 -3.40
C PHE A 238 4.68 5.41 -3.34
N GLU A 239 4.42 4.70 -4.44
CA GLU A 239 4.60 3.25 -4.50
C GLU A 239 6.06 2.83 -4.30
N GLY A 240 6.99 3.52 -4.96
CA GLY A 240 8.42 3.28 -4.79
C GLY A 240 8.90 3.58 -3.37
N THR A 241 8.63 4.78 -2.87
CA THR A 241 9.06 5.20 -1.52
C THR A 241 8.47 4.31 -0.44
N HIS A 242 7.17 3.99 -0.49
CA HIS A 242 6.54 3.13 0.51
C HIS A 242 7.15 1.72 0.54
N ARG A 243 7.48 1.15 -0.63
CA ARG A 243 8.09 -0.20 -0.73
C ARG A 243 9.55 -0.21 -0.28
N PHE A 244 10.39 0.65 -0.88
CA PHE A 244 11.83 0.61 -0.64
C PHE A 244 12.18 1.17 0.73
N LEU A 245 11.61 2.32 1.12
CA LEU A 245 11.85 2.87 2.46
C LEU A 245 11.20 1.99 3.53
N GLY A 246 10.12 1.27 3.21
CA GLY A 246 9.54 0.27 4.11
C GLY A 246 10.54 -0.82 4.48
N TRP A 247 11.26 -1.39 3.50
CA TRP A 247 12.34 -2.35 3.76
C TRP A 247 13.48 -1.75 4.57
N SER A 248 13.92 -0.54 4.23
CA SER A 248 14.95 0.18 4.99
C SER A 248 14.55 0.38 6.44
N VAL A 249 13.32 0.82 6.70
CA VAL A 249 12.79 0.97 8.07
C VAL A 249 12.78 -0.35 8.81
N VAL A 250 12.37 -1.47 8.19
CA VAL A 250 12.39 -2.78 8.86
C VAL A 250 13.81 -3.19 9.25
N LEU A 251 14.80 -3.01 8.36
CA LEU A 251 16.20 -3.35 8.65
C LEU A 251 16.79 -2.48 9.76
N LEU A 252 16.56 -1.17 9.71
CA LEU A 252 17.02 -0.26 10.75
C LEU A 252 16.30 -0.54 12.08
N PHE A 253 15.00 -0.85 12.06
CA PHE A 253 14.28 -1.18 13.29
C PHE A 253 14.76 -2.50 13.92
N TRP A 254 15.23 -3.45 13.12
CA TRP A 254 15.97 -4.63 13.62
C TRP A 254 17.25 -4.21 14.34
N ALA A 255 18.08 -3.36 13.72
CA ALA A 255 19.30 -2.85 14.36
C ALA A 255 18.96 -2.10 15.67
N LEU A 256 17.97 -1.21 15.65
CA LEU A 256 17.49 -0.46 16.81
C LEU A 256 17.09 -1.38 17.96
N VAL A 257 16.27 -2.40 17.70
CA VAL A 257 15.80 -3.34 18.74
C VAL A 257 16.97 -4.15 19.31
N MET A 258 17.92 -4.58 18.48
CA MET A 258 19.07 -5.36 18.93
C MET A 258 20.04 -4.52 19.77
N MET A 259 20.29 -3.26 19.37
CA MET A 259 21.11 -2.32 20.15
C MET A 259 20.42 -1.91 21.46
N LEU A 260 19.10 -1.72 21.44
CA LEU A 260 18.35 -1.37 22.65
C LEU A 260 18.31 -2.54 23.63
N ALA A 261 18.25 -3.78 23.14
CA ALA A 261 18.38 -4.97 23.98
C ALA A 261 19.79 -5.07 24.61
N GLU A 262 20.84 -4.63 23.91
CA GLU A 262 22.22 -4.61 24.41
C GLU A 262 22.37 -3.58 25.55
N ASP A 263 21.95 -2.33 25.33
CA ASP A 263 21.98 -1.27 26.36
C ASP A 263 21.15 -1.68 27.60
N SER A 264 20.02 -2.38 27.39
CA SER A 264 19.22 -2.93 28.50
C SER A 264 19.93 -4.06 29.24
N SER A 265 20.66 -4.91 28.51
CA SER A 265 21.40 -6.05 29.05
C SER A 265 22.50 -5.58 29.98
N ASP A 266 23.25 -4.57 29.55
CA ASP A 266 24.34 -3.96 30.32
C ASP A 266 23.79 -3.24 31.56
N ALA A 267 22.69 -2.49 31.42
CA ALA A 267 22.06 -1.80 32.53
C ALA A 267 21.51 -2.76 33.60
N ALA A 268 20.91 -3.87 33.18
CA ALA A 268 20.31 -4.86 34.08
C ALA A 268 21.28 -5.97 34.53
N ASN A 269 22.51 -6.01 34.01
CA ASN A 269 23.50 -7.07 34.24
C ASN A 269 22.94 -8.48 33.96
N ILE A 270 22.19 -8.62 32.87
CA ILE A 270 21.66 -9.91 32.40
C ILE A 270 22.40 -10.36 31.13
N PRO A 271 22.33 -11.64 30.73
CA PRO A 271 22.88 -12.08 29.45
C PRO A 271 22.12 -11.46 28.27
N TYR A 272 22.87 -11.04 27.23
CA TYR A 272 22.30 -10.39 26.04
C TYR A 272 21.15 -11.18 25.40
N ALA A 273 21.32 -12.49 25.24
CA ALA A 273 20.30 -13.36 24.66
C ALA A 273 18.98 -13.34 25.47
N ALA A 274 19.06 -13.23 26.80
CA ALA A 274 17.88 -13.12 27.65
C ALA A 274 17.16 -11.77 27.42
N SER A 275 17.92 -10.68 27.34
CA SER A 275 17.38 -9.34 27.04
C SER A 275 16.64 -9.30 25.70
N VAL A 276 17.20 -9.91 24.66
CA VAL A 276 16.57 -10.00 23.33
C VAL A 276 15.26 -10.78 23.38
N VAL A 277 15.25 -11.96 24.00
CA VAL A 277 14.05 -12.82 24.09
C VAL A 277 12.93 -12.16 24.91
N MET A 278 13.28 -11.42 25.95
CA MET A 278 12.33 -10.67 26.78
C MET A 278 11.76 -9.43 26.09
N THR A 279 12.35 -8.98 24.98
CA THR A 279 11.92 -7.80 24.25
C THR A 279 10.75 -8.14 23.30
N PRO A 280 9.51 -7.64 23.52
CA PRO A 280 8.37 -8.01 22.67
C PRO A 280 8.52 -7.56 21.22
N SER A 281 9.17 -6.41 20.98
CA SER A 281 9.48 -5.88 19.64
C SER A 281 10.26 -6.86 18.78
N PHE A 282 11.11 -7.71 19.37
CA PHE A 282 11.89 -8.73 18.65
C PHE A 282 10.96 -9.73 17.96
N TRP A 283 10.01 -10.30 18.70
CA TRP A 283 9.03 -11.25 18.16
C TRP A 283 8.10 -10.61 17.14
N MET A 284 7.65 -9.38 17.40
CA MET A 284 6.83 -8.63 16.45
C MET A 284 7.58 -8.35 15.16
N LEU A 285 8.88 -8.04 15.23
CA LEU A 285 9.72 -7.84 14.06
C LEU A 285 9.88 -9.09 13.21
N ILE A 286 10.03 -10.28 13.81
CA ILE A 286 10.03 -11.55 13.06
C ILE A 286 8.76 -11.67 12.22
N VAL A 287 7.60 -11.43 12.83
CA VAL A 287 6.31 -11.52 12.14
C VAL A 287 6.18 -10.42 11.08
N ILE A 288 6.58 -9.18 11.38
CA ILE A 288 6.59 -8.06 10.44
C ILE A 288 7.45 -8.41 9.21
N THR A 289 8.68 -8.89 9.41
CA THR A 289 9.58 -9.27 8.31
C THR A 289 8.97 -10.39 7.47
N ALA A 290 8.37 -11.41 8.09
CA ALA A 290 7.68 -12.47 7.35
C ALA A 290 6.50 -11.94 6.53
N LEU A 291 5.68 -11.04 7.11
CA LEU A 291 4.53 -10.43 6.43
C LEU A 291 4.96 -9.53 5.26
N VAL A 292 6.07 -8.82 5.39
CA VAL A 292 6.62 -7.98 4.32
C VAL A 292 7.27 -8.84 3.24
N ALA A 293 8.03 -9.88 3.59
CA ALA A 293 8.70 -10.76 2.62
C ALA A 293 7.70 -11.59 1.81
N TYR A 294 6.60 -12.04 2.43
CA TYR A 294 5.67 -12.98 1.84
C TYR A 294 5.12 -12.56 0.46
N PRO A 295 4.59 -11.34 0.24
CA PRO A 295 4.14 -10.90 -1.08
C PRO A 295 5.27 -10.88 -2.13
N TRP A 296 6.50 -10.55 -1.74
CA TRP A 296 7.64 -10.50 -2.66
C TRP A 296 8.00 -11.88 -3.21
N THR A 297 7.85 -12.94 -2.41
CA THR A 297 8.05 -14.32 -2.86
C THR A 297 7.03 -14.78 -3.90
N ARG A 298 5.91 -14.05 -4.05
CA ARG A 298 4.82 -14.36 -4.98
C ARG A 298 4.68 -13.39 -6.14
N LEU A 299 5.59 -12.42 -6.25
CA LEU A 299 5.60 -11.51 -7.39
C LEU A 299 5.84 -12.30 -8.69
N ARG A 300 4.96 -12.10 -9.65
CA ARG A 300 5.08 -12.63 -11.00
C ARG A 300 4.95 -11.46 -11.97
N LEU A 301 5.91 -11.34 -12.88
CA LEU A 301 5.76 -10.43 -14.00
C LEU A 301 4.74 -11.06 -14.95
N ARG A 302 3.70 -10.32 -15.30
CA ARG A 302 2.68 -10.74 -16.24
C ARG A 302 2.47 -9.60 -17.22
N ASP A 303 2.49 -9.94 -18.51
CA ASP A 303 2.15 -8.98 -19.55
C ASP A 303 0.66 -8.65 -19.45
N VAL A 304 0.36 -7.35 -19.38
CA VAL A 304 -1.00 -6.81 -19.31
C VAL A 304 -1.15 -5.87 -20.49
N GLU A 305 -2.08 -6.20 -21.38
CA GLU A 305 -2.53 -5.32 -22.45
C GLU A 305 -3.70 -4.49 -21.90
N ALA A 306 -3.64 -3.17 -22.10
CA ALA A 306 -4.66 -2.24 -21.64
C ALA A 306 -5.37 -1.63 -22.85
N GLU A 307 -6.67 -1.88 -22.99
CA GLU A 307 -7.50 -1.39 -24.10
C GLU A 307 -8.50 -0.35 -23.58
N ALA A 308 -8.49 0.86 -24.14
CA ALA A 308 -9.45 1.90 -23.76
C ALA A 308 -10.82 1.59 -24.37
N MET A 309 -11.79 1.22 -23.53
CA MET A 309 -13.18 0.95 -23.96
C MET A 309 -14.02 2.24 -24.04
N SER A 310 -13.65 3.28 -23.27
CA SER A 310 -14.30 4.60 -23.31
C SER A 310 -13.40 5.67 -22.69
N ALA A 311 -13.86 6.93 -22.67
CA ALA A 311 -13.17 8.04 -21.99
C ALA A 311 -12.93 7.81 -20.48
N HIS A 312 -13.61 6.85 -19.86
CA HIS A 312 -13.52 6.57 -18.42
C HIS A 312 -13.30 5.09 -18.08
N VAL A 313 -13.13 4.20 -19.07
CA VAL A 313 -12.96 2.76 -18.85
C VAL A 313 -11.82 2.21 -19.70
N VAL A 314 -10.95 1.44 -19.04
CA VAL A 314 -9.87 0.67 -19.65
C VAL A 314 -10.04 -0.80 -19.23
N LYS A 315 -9.86 -1.72 -20.18
CA LYS A 315 -9.91 -3.18 -20.01
C LYS A 315 -8.51 -3.76 -19.95
#